data_AF-A0A158B4L8-F1
#
_entry.id   AF-A0A158B4L8-F1
#
_cell.length_a   1.000
_cell.length_b   1.000
_cell.length_c   1.000
_cell.angle_alpha   90.00
_cell.angle_beta   90.00
_cell.angle_gamma   90.00
#
_symmetry.space_group_name_H-M   'P 1'
#
loop_
_entity.id
_entity.type
_entity.pdbx_description
1 polymer ?
#
loop_
_entity_poly.entity_id
_entity_poly.type
_entity_poly.pdbx_seq_one_letter_code
_entity_poly.pdbx_strand_id
1 'polypeptide(L)'
;MQMGKSVAPSDDIGYHYALDCFGNIFEGRDIRFKGENVHNYNTGVIGIVLLENLTDSEEGSDRVAKVRKFLNTIGLNERPQVPDKQKQSAHRFIDILLEFFYINTLGGHREFPGQPGEGKICPGNVGLSLVTELRRSKGLSAP
;
A
#
# COMPACT_ATOMS: atom_id res chain seq x y z
N MET A 1 15.27 -3.25 28.42
CA MET A 1 13.82 -2.98 28.26
C MET A 1 13.65 -1.48 28.08
N GLN A 2 13.32 -1.00 26.88
CA GLN A 2 12.90 0.39 26.68
C GLN A 2 11.39 0.38 26.46
N MET A 3 10.66 0.59 27.56
CA MET A 3 9.23 0.92 27.54
C MET A 3 9.11 2.44 27.40
N GLY A 4 8.29 2.91 26.44
CA GLY A 4 7.75 4.26 26.50
C GLY A 4 8.46 5.37 25.72
N LYS A 5 8.73 5.20 24.41
CA LYS A 5 8.70 6.37 23.52
C LYS A 5 7.28 6.50 22.97
N SER A 6 6.58 7.58 23.34
CA SER A 6 5.44 8.04 22.55
C SER A 6 5.93 8.16 21.10
N VAL A 7 5.21 7.58 20.15
CA VAL A 7 5.45 7.85 18.73
C VAL A 7 5.30 9.36 18.58
N ALA A 8 6.40 10.04 18.24
CA ALA A 8 6.32 11.47 17.97
C ALA A 8 5.26 11.67 16.87
N PRO A 9 4.36 12.66 17.00
CA PRO A 9 3.41 12.95 15.94
C PRO A 9 4.17 13.18 14.63
N SER A 10 3.65 12.65 13.53
CA SER A 10 4.21 12.92 12.21
C SER A 10 3.92 14.38 11.85
N ASP A 11 4.87 15.04 11.21
CA ASP A 11 4.75 16.44 10.81
C ASP A 11 3.75 16.62 9.64
N ASP A 12 3.48 15.56 8.88
CA ASP A 12 2.59 15.54 7.70
C ASP A 12 2.13 14.10 7.37
N ILE A 13 1.27 13.89 6.38
CA ILE A 13 0.94 12.56 5.87
C ILE A 13 2.21 11.79 5.43
N GLY A 14 2.27 10.49 5.72
CA GLY A 14 3.47 9.67 5.47
C GLY A 14 3.69 9.25 4.01
N TYR A 15 2.70 9.43 3.13
CA TYR A 15 2.73 9.05 1.72
C TYR A 15 2.89 10.29 0.84
N HIS A 16 3.54 10.13 -0.32
CA HIS A 16 3.64 11.21 -1.29
C HIS A 16 2.37 11.33 -2.13
N TYR A 17 1.71 10.21 -2.39
CA TYR A 17 0.47 10.19 -3.17
C TYR A 17 -0.57 9.26 -2.56
N ALA A 18 -1.83 9.63 -2.72
CA ALA A 18 -2.98 8.81 -2.37
C ALA A 18 -3.90 8.65 -3.58
N LEU A 19 -4.38 7.43 -3.85
CA LEU A 19 -5.32 7.13 -4.92
C LEU A 19 -6.65 6.67 -4.33
N ASP A 20 -7.75 7.31 -4.72
CA ASP A 20 -9.09 6.88 -4.29
C ASP A 20 -9.74 5.87 -5.25
N CYS A 21 -10.87 5.31 -4.82
CA CYS A 21 -11.67 4.35 -5.58
C CYS A 21 -12.24 4.91 -6.90
N PHE A 22 -12.29 6.24 -7.05
CA PHE A 22 -12.75 6.91 -8.26
C PHE A 22 -11.63 7.15 -9.28
N GLY A 23 -10.39 6.84 -8.91
CA GLY A 23 -9.19 7.04 -9.73
C GLY A 23 -8.57 8.43 -9.60
N ASN A 24 -9.01 9.24 -8.63
CA ASN A 24 -8.36 10.51 -8.34
C ASN A 24 -7.01 10.27 -7.66
N ILE A 25 -6.04 11.15 -7.96
CA ILE A 25 -4.70 11.13 -7.37
C ILE A 25 -4.57 12.41 -6.56
N PHE A 26 -4.22 12.27 -5.28
CA PHE A 26 -3.97 13.36 -4.36
C PHE A 26 -2.50 13.41 -4.02
N GLU A 27 -1.90 14.60 -4.09
CA GLU A 27 -0.58 14.85 -3.54
C GLU A 27 -0.68 14.95 -2.01
N GLY A 28 0.18 14.22 -1.32
CA GLY A 28 0.37 14.29 0.12
C GLY A 28 1.66 15.04 0.42
N ARG A 29 2.64 14.32 0.99
CA ARG A 29 3.96 14.87 1.23
C ARG A 29 4.67 15.14 -0.10
N ASP A 30 5.21 16.34 -0.28
CA ASP A 30 5.98 16.68 -1.48
C ASP A 30 7.10 15.66 -1.72
N ILE A 31 7.18 15.15 -2.96
CA ILE A 31 8.02 14.03 -3.37
C ILE A 31 9.53 14.27 -3.15
N ARG A 32 9.94 15.52 -2.96
CA ARG A 32 11.33 15.91 -2.68
C ARG A 32 11.72 15.66 -1.21
N PHE A 33 10.74 15.47 -0.33
CA PHE A 33 10.97 15.15 1.07
C PHE A 33 10.85 13.67 1.33
N LYS A 34 11.52 13.21 2.40
CA LYS A 34 11.44 11.83 2.84
C LYS A 34 10.05 11.53 3.42
N GLY A 35 9.41 10.48 2.89
CA GLY A 35 8.16 9.94 3.41
C GLY A 35 8.29 9.20 4.75
N GLU A 36 7.14 8.77 5.26
CA GLU A 36 6.99 7.99 6.49
C GLU A 36 6.03 6.81 6.24
N ASN A 37 6.32 6.03 5.19
CA ASN A 37 5.41 5.01 4.65
C ASN A 37 5.96 3.58 4.71
N VAL A 38 7.28 3.38 4.72
CA VAL A 38 7.94 2.06 4.86
C VAL A 38 9.03 2.13 5.92
N HIS A 39 8.89 1.33 6.98
CA HIS A 39 9.80 1.35 8.14
C HIS A 39 11.23 0.98 7.72
N ASN A 40 12.20 1.86 8.00
CA ASN A 40 13.62 1.75 7.61
C ASN A 40 13.97 1.84 6.12
N TYR A 41 12.99 2.02 5.21
CA TYR A 41 13.24 2.09 3.76
C TYR A 41 12.75 3.39 3.09
N ASN A 42 12.27 4.38 3.85
CA ASN A 42 11.73 5.63 3.28
C ASN A 42 12.72 6.46 2.42
N THR A 43 14.04 6.29 2.57
CA THR A 43 15.01 7.06 1.77
C THR A 43 15.05 6.52 0.34
N GLY A 44 14.79 7.37 -0.66
CA GLY A 44 14.77 6.96 -2.06
C GLY A 44 13.53 6.18 -2.49
N VAL A 45 12.47 6.19 -1.67
CA VAL A 45 11.20 5.48 -1.93
C VAL A 45 10.06 6.47 -2.08
N ILE A 46 9.30 6.34 -3.17
CA ILE A 46 8.06 7.08 -3.38
C ILE A 46 6.90 6.24 -2.84
N GLY A 47 6.36 6.59 -1.66
CA GLY A 47 5.18 5.93 -1.12
C GLY A 47 3.87 6.39 -1.75
N ILE A 48 3.06 5.41 -2.15
CA ILE A 48 1.70 5.59 -2.69
C ILE A 48 0.74 4.77 -1.82
N VAL A 49 -0.37 5.36 -1.40
CA VAL A 49 -1.45 4.66 -0.68
C VAL A 49 -2.70 4.52 -1.55
N LEU A 50 -3.29 3.32 -1.56
CA LEU A 50 -4.63 3.10 -2.10
C LEU A 50 -5.63 3.32 -0.96
N LEU A 51 -6.59 4.24 -1.12
CA LEU A 51 -7.54 4.63 -0.09
C LEU A 51 -8.69 3.63 0.03
N GLU A 52 -8.36 2.37 0.29
CA GLU A 52 -9.30 1.25 0.43
C GLU A 52 -8.68 0.10 1.23
N ASN A 53 -9.53 -0.83 1.69
CA ASN A 53 -9.09 -2.01 2.41
C ASN A 53 -9.05 -3.24 1.49
N LEU A 54 -7.84 -3.59 1.05
CA LEU A 54 -7.58 -4.69 0.11
C LEU A 54 -7.08 -5.98 0.80
N THR A 55 -7.36 -6.07 2.09
CA THR A 55 -7.04 -7.22 2.94
C THR A 55 -8.12 -8.29 2.79
N ASP A 56 -7.74 -9.49 2.37
CA ASP A 56 -8.65 -10.66 2.27
C ASP A 56 -9.05 -11.15 3.67
N SER A 57 -10.11 -11.97 3.78
CA SER A 57 -10.66 -12.44 5.06
C SER A 57 -9.71 -13.32 5.87
N GLU A 58 -8.67 -13.86 5.22
CA GLU A 58 -7.63 -14.67 5.87
C GLU A 58 -6.46 -13.84 6.40
N GLU A 59 -6.48 -12.52 6.21
CA GLU A 59 -5.40 -11.62 6.62
C GLU A 59 -5.81 -10.79 7.85
N GLY A 60 -4.90 -10.70 8.83
CA GLY A 60 -5.12 -10.04 10.10
C GLY A 60 -5.54 -10.99 11.23
N SER A 61 -5.23 -10.60 12.47
CA SER A 61 -5.55 -11.38 13.68
C SER A 61 -6.54 -10.68 14.62
N ASP A 62 -7.10 -9.56 14.16
CA ASP A 62 -7.97 -8.71 14.95
C ASP A 62 -9.42 -9.23 15.00
N ARG A 63 -10.24 -8.63 15.88
CA ARG A 63 -11.66 -9.00 16.02
C ARG A 63 -12.43 -8.77 14.71
N VAL A 64 -11.99 -7.82 13.89
CA VAL A 64 -12.60 -7.50 12.59
C VAL A 64 -12.30 -8.60 11.57
N ALA A 65 -11.10 -9.18 11.56
CA ALA A 65 -10.75 -10.34 10.74
C ALA A 65 -11.60 -11.57 11.10
N LYS A 66 -11.85 -11.82 12.39
CA LYS A 66 -12.75 -12.92 12.82
C LYS A 66 -14.18 -12.71 12.35
N VAL A 67 -14.70 -11.48 12.42
CA VAL A 67 -16.03 -11.15 11.88
C VAL A 67 -16.07 -11.30 10.36
N ARG A 68 -15.03 -10.83 9.64
CA ARG A 68 -14.91 -11.01 8.19
C ARG A 68 -14.85 -12.49 7.79
N LYS A 69 -14.10 -13.30 8.52
CA LYS A 69 -14.03 -14.75 8.29
C LYS A 69 -15.38 -15.43 8.52
N PHE A 70 -16.10 -15.03 9.56
CA PHE A 70 -17.45 -15.53 9.82
C PHE A 70 -18.44 -15.15 8.72
N LEU A 71 -18.49 -13.86 8.34
CA LEU A 71 -19.34 -13.35 7.26
C LEU A 71 -19.02 -14.02 5.90
N ASN A 72 -17.74 -14.30 5.62
CA ASN A 72 -17.33 -15.05 4.42
C ASN A 72 -17.80 -16.50 4.47
N THR A 73 -17.71 -17.15 5.63
CA THR A 73 -18.19 -18.53 5.83
C THR A 73 -19.69 -18.68 5.55
N ILE A 74 -20.49 -17.65 5.85
CA ILE A 74 -21.94 -17.64 5.59
C ILE A 74 -22.31 -17.02 4.22
N GLY A 75 -21.33 -16.77 3.35
CA GLY A 75 -21.54 -16.28 1.99
C GLY A 75 -21.98 -14.82 1.88
N LEU A 76 -21.81 -14.02 2.93
CA LEU A 76 -22.23 -12.61 2.97
C LEU A 76 -21.09 -11.61 2.74
N ASN A 77 -19.85 -12.08 2.54
CA ASN A 77 -18.74 -11.20 2.17
C ASN A 77 -18.41 -11.31 0.69
N GLU A 78 -18.49 -10.18 0.00
CA GLU A 78 -17.82 -10.00 -1.27
C GLU A 78 -16.30 -9.93 -1.04
N ARG A 79 -15.53 -10.60 -1.90
CA ARG A 79 -14.08 -10.48 -1.87
C ARG A 79 -13.71 -9.03 -2.17
N PRO A 80 -12.79 -8.40 -1.42
CA PRO A 80 -12.33 -7.07 -1.77
C PRO A 80 -11.76 -7.09 -3.20
N GLN A 81 -12.07 -6.06 -3.97
CA GLN A 81 -11.57 -5.88 -5.33
C GLN A 81 -11.13 -4.43 -5.49
N VAL A 82 -10.04 -4.21 -6.22
CA VAL A 82 -9.63 -2.86 -6.60
C VAL A 82 -10.60 -2.35 -7.67
N PRO A 83 -11.26 -1.20 -7.47
CA PRO A 83 -12.09 -0.57 -8.48
C PRO A 83 -11.33 -0.33 -9.80
N ASP A 84 -11.99 -0.59 -10.94
CA ASP A 84 -11.36 -0.47 -12.26
C ASP A 84 -10.73 0.91 -12.50
N LYS A 85 -11.39 1.99 -12.04
CA LYS A 85 -10.87 3.36 -12.17
C LYS A 85 -9.58 3.56 -11.37
N GLN A 86 -9.53 3.04 -10.14
CA GLN A 86 -8.35 3.12 -9.29
C GLN A 86 -7.19 2.29 -9.87
N LYS A 87 -7.48 1.09 -10.39
CA LYS A 87 -6.50 0.26 -11.10
C LYS A 87 -5.94 0.98 -12.33
N GLN A 88 -6.80 1.52 -13.19
CA GLN A 88 -6.38 2.27 -14.38
C GLN A 88 -5.54 3.51 -14.01
N SER A 89 -5.96 4.24 -12.97
CA SER A 89 -5.23 5.39 -12.44
C SER A 89 -3.84 4.97 -11.95
N ALA A 90 -3.73 3.89 -11.18
CA ALA A 90 -2.44 3.36 -10.72
C ALA A 90 -1.50 2.98 -11.88
N HIS A 91 -2.01 2.32 -12.93
CA HIS A 91 -1.21 2.01 -14.13
C HIS A 91 -0.65 3.27 -14.78
N ARG A 92 -1.50 4.27 -15.02
CA ARG A 92 -1.09 5.53 -15.68
C ARG A 92 -0.16 6.36 -14.80
N PHE A 93 -0.41 6.39 -13.50
CA PHE A 93 0.41 7.14 -12.58
C PHE A 93 1.81 6.54 -12.45
N ILE A 94 1.93 5.21 -12.42
CA ILE A 94 3.24 4.55 -12.45
C ILE A 94 3.97 4.82 -13.76
N ASP A 95 3.28 4.84 -14.91
CA ASP A 95 3.90 5.24 -16.18
C ASP A 95 4.51 6.64 -16.11
N ILE A 96 3.76 7.60 -15.55
CA ILE A 96 4.23 8.98 -15.35
C ILE A 96 5.46 8.99 -14.43
N LEU A 97 5.42 8.30 -13.29
CA LEU A 97 6.57 8.28 -12.38
C LEU A 97 7.82 7.69 -13.03
N LEU A 98 7.68 6.67 -13.87
CA LEU A 98 8.79 6.06 -14.60
C LEU A 98 9.39 6.98 -15.68
N GLU A 99 8.63 7.96 -16.18
CA GLU A 99 9.11 8.96 -17.13
C GLU A 99 10.03 9.99 -16.46
N PHE A 100 9.73 10.38 -15.22
CA PHE A 100 10.45 11.44 -14.51
C PHE A 100 11.52 10.94 -13.54
N PHE A 101 11.42 9.71 -13.06
CA PHE A 101 12.30 9.17 -12.02
C PHE A 101 12.91 7.83 -12.44
N TYR A 102 14.17 7.62 -12.08
CA TYR A 102 14.80 6.32 -12.22
C TYR A 102 14.27 5.37 -11.15
N ILE A 103 13.25 4.57 -11.51
CA ILE A 103 12.63 3.57 -10.64
C ILE A 103 12.80 2.21 -11.32
N ASN A 104 13.47 1.28 -10.64
CA ASN A 104 13.68 -0.10 -11.09
C ASN A 104 12.98 -1.14 -10.23
N THR A 105 12.33 -0.71 -9.14
CA THR A 105 11.71 -1.57 -8.13
C THR A 105 10.32 -1.06 -7.78
N LEU A 106 9.35 -1.99 -7.71
CA LEU A 106 8.00 -1.73 -7.24
C LEU A 106 7.55 -2.86 -6.32
N GLY A 107 7.06 -2.53 -5.13
CA GLY A 107 6.61 -3.53 -4.17
C GLY A 107 5.55 -3.03 -3.22
N GLY A 108 4.83 -3.97 -2.61
CA GLY A 108 3.92 -3.72 -1.52
C GLY A 108 4.71 -3.49 -0.23
N HIS A 109 4.09 -2.79 0.73
CA HIS A 109 4.74 -2.47 2.01
C HIS A 109 5.37 -3.72 2.66
N ARG A 110 4.64 -4.84 2.72
CA ARG A 110 5.14 -6.11 3.29
C ARG A 110 6.25 -6.83 2.53
N GLU A 111 6.51 -6.45 1.28
CA GLU A 111 7.62 -7.04 0.51
C GLU A 111 8.97 -6.43 0.95
N PHE A 112 8.98 -5.26 1.58
CA PHE A 112 10.20 -4.71 2.17
C PHE A 112 10.62 -5.53 3.41
N PRO A 113 11.91 -5.78 3.64
CA PRO A 113 12.33 -6.58 4.79
C PRO A 113 11.99 -5.91 6.13
N GLY A 114 11.70 -6.72 7.16
CA GLY A 114 11.64 -6.24 8.54
C GLY A 114 10.46 -5.32 8.91
N GLN A 115 9.37 -5.28 8.13
CA GLN A 115 8.23 -4.42 8.46
C GLN A 115 7.48 -4.87 9.73
N PRO A 116 7.20 -3.96 10.68
CA PRO A 116 6.43 -4.25 11.88
C PRO A 116 4.92 -4.02 11.68
N GLY A 117 4.09 -4.59 12.57
CA GLY A 117 2.65 -4.29 12.65
C GLY A 117 1.88 -4.50 11.35
N GLU A 118 1.05 -3.52 10.99
CA GLU A 118 0.26 -3.50 9.75
C GLU A 118 1.12 -3.53 8.48
N GLY A 119 2.39 -3.14 8.57
CA GLY A 119 3.34 -3.27 7.47
C GLY A 119 3.57 -4.72 7.04
N LYS A 120 3.22 -5.72 7.86
CA LYS A 120 3.26 -7.15 7.49
C LYS A 120 2.10 -7.59 6.60
N ILE A 121 1.03 -6.81 6.59
CA ILE A 121 -0.22 -7.15 5.88
C ILE A 121 -0.37 -6.24 4.66
N CYS A 122 -0.12 -4.94 4.83
CA CYS A 122 -0.23 -3.93 3.78
C CYS A 122 0.60 -4.31 2.53
N PRO A 123 0.03 -4.22 1.31
CA PRO A 123 -1.26 -3.63 0.93
C PRO A 123 -2.44 -4.62 0.90
N GLY A 124 -2.39 -5.72 1.66
CA GLY A 124 -3.36 -6.82 1.58
C GLY A 124 -3.11 -7.71 0.35
N ASN A 125 -3.72 -8.90 0.29
CA ASN A 125 -3.53 -9.88 -0.79
C ASN A 125 -4.05 -9.36 -2.12
N VAL A 126 -5.17 -8.64 -2.11
CA VAL A 126 -5.75 -8.06 -3.32
C VAL A 126 -4.86 -6.93 -3.83
N GLY A 127 -4.38 -6.07 -2.92
CA GLY A 127 -3.45 -4.99 -3.27
C GLY A 127 -2.10 -5.52 -3.74
N LEU A 128 -1.58 -6.57 -3.12
CA LEU A 128 -0.31 -7.18 -3.51
C LEU A 128 -0.42 -7.85 -4.90
N SER A 129 -1.59 -8.39 -5.23
CA SER A 129 -1.86 -8.92 -6.57
C SER A 129 -1.80 -7.82 -7.63
N LEU A 130 -2.39 -6.65 -7.35
CA LEU A 130 -2.26 -5.47 -8.22
C LEU A 130 -0.81 -5.00 -8.33
N VAL A 131 -0.07 -4.91 -7.23
CA VAL A 131 1.37 -4.55 -7.25
C VAL A 131 2.16 -5.52 -8.12
N THR A 132 1.92 -6.82 -7.99
CA THR A 132 2.60 -7.86 -8.77
C THR A 132 2.29 -7.74 -10.25
N GLU A 133 1.02 -7.46 -10.59
CA GLU A 133 0.58 -7.19 -11.96
C GLU A 133 1.29 -5.97 -12.55
N LEU A 134 1.27 -4.84 -11.83
CA LEU A 134 1.93 -3.59 -12.22
C LEU A 134 3.42 -3.81 -12.44
N ARG A 135 4.10 -4.39 -11.44
CA ARG A 135 5.54 -4.72 -11.48
C ARG A 135 5.89 -5.51 -12.74
N ARG A 136 5.15 -6.59 -13.00
CA ARG A 136 5.35 -7.43 -14.20
C ARG A 136 5.11 -6.64 -15.49
N SER A 137 4.03 -5.86 -15.56
CA SER A 137 3.68 -5.09 -16.76
C SER A 137 4.69 -4.00 -17.12
N LYS A 138 5.43 -3.49 -16.13
CA LYS A 138 6.42 -2.41 -16.28
C LYS A 138 7.87 -2.89 -16.26
N GLY A 139 8.10 -4.21 -16.14
CA GLY A 139 9.45 -4.78 -16.10
C GLY A 139 10.26 -4.38 -14.86
N LEU A 140 9.59 -4.15 -13.73
CA LEU A 140 10.23 -3.73 -12.48
C LEU A 140 10.61 -4.93 -11.60
N SER A 141 11.58 -4.75 -10.72
CA SER A 141 12.00 -5.76 -9.73
C SER A 141 11.18 -5.67 -8.44
N ALA A 142 11.20 -6.76 -7.67
CA ALA A 142 10.70 -6.76 -6.29
C ALA A 142 11.72 -6.11 -5.35
N PRO A 143 11.29 -5.49 -4.24
CA PRO A 143 12.17 -4.91 -3.21
C PRO A 143 12.90 -5.96 -2.37
#